data_AF-A0A523R871-F1
#
_entry.id   AF-A0A523R871-F1
#
_cell.length_a   1.000
_cell.length_b   1.000
_cell.length_c   1.000
_cell.angle_alpha   90.00
_cell.angle_beta   90.00
_cell.angle_gamma   90.00
#
_symmetry.space_group_name_H-M   'P 1'
#
loop_
_entity.id
_entity.type
_entity.pdbx_description
1 polymer ?
#
loop_
_entity_poly.entity_id
_entity_poly.type
_entity_poly.pdbx_seq_one_letter_code
_entity_poly.pdbx_strand_id
1 'polypeptide(L)' 'MESMESNNLIGLIKSRKSIRNFIYKKIDNDTIGAILECGRWAPSGRNSQPWKVCIVSHPTVKRLIA' A
#
# COMPACT_ATOMS: atom_id res chain seq x y z
N MET A 1 11.92 5.32 24.50
CA MET A 1 11.53 5.07 23.11
C MET A 1 11.73 3.59 22.87
N GLU A 2 10.64 2.84 22.83
CA GLU A 2 10.63 1.39 22.79
C GLU A 2 11.20 0.92 21.44
N SER A 3 12.33 0.20 21.49
CA SER A 3 12.96 -0.37 20.30
C SER A 3 12.16 -1.60 19.87
N MET A 4 11.22 -1.42 18.94
CA MET A 4 10.59 -2.54 18.25
C MET A 4 11.65 -3.39 17.56
N GLU A 5 11.57 -4.70 17.77
CA GLU A 5 12.49 -5.70 17.23
C GLU A 5 12.75 -5.51 15.73
N SER A 6 14.02 -5.63 15.39
CA SER A 6 14.56 -5.52 14.03
C SER A 6 14.05 -6.66 13.13
N ASN A 7 12.80 -6.55 12.65
CA ASN A 7 12.45 -7.11 11.36
C ASN A 7 13.47 -6.54 10.36
N ASN A 8 14.30 -7.40 9.77
CA ASN A 8 15.43 -6.99 8.92
C ASN A 8 14.92 -6.14 7.74
N LEU A 9 14.93 -4.82 7.91
CA LEU A 9 14.37 -3.85 6.97
C LEU A 9 15.01 -3.97 5.60
N ILE A 10 16.34 -4.18 5.57
CA ILE A 10 17.09 -4.37 4.32
C ILE A 10 16.64 -5.65 3.61
N GLY A 11 16.44 -6.74 4.34
CA GLY A 11 15.89 -7.99 3.82
C GLY A 11 14.48 -7.80 3.24
N LEU A 12 13.61 -7.09 3.97
CA LEU A 12 12.25 -6.80 3.52
C LEU A 12 12.25 -5.98 2.22
N ILE A 13 13.02 -4.89 2.17
CA ILE A 13 13.14 -4.05 0.97
C ILE A 13 13.64 -4.87 -0.23
N LYS A 14 14.65 -5.72 -0.03
CA LYS A 14 15.20 -6.60 -1.08
C LYS A 14 14.23 -7.70 -1.52
N SER A 15 13.38 -8.18 -0.62
CA SER A 15 12.40 -9.24 -0.93
C SER A 15 11.20 -8.74 -1.75
N ARG A 16 10.91 -7.44 -1.76
CA ARG A 16 9.78 -6.86 -2.48
C ARG A 16 9.93 -7.08 -3.98
N LYS A 17 8.94 -7.75 -4.58
CA LYS A 17 8.88 -8.03 -6.03
C LYS A 17 7.67 -7.35 -6.67
N SER A 18 7.77 -7.08 -7.97
CA SER A 18 6.61 -6.63 -8.76
C SER A 18 5.78 -7.84 -9.18
N ILE A 19 4.72 -8.14 -8.43
CA ILE A 19 3.82 -9.26 -8.69
C ILE A 19 2.84 -8.88 -9.80
N ARG A 20 2.69 -9.75 -10.81
CA ARG A 20 1.80 -9.53 -11.98
C ARG A 20 0.65 -10.52 -12.10
N ASN A 21 0.62 -11.54 -11.23
CA ASN A 21 -0.47 -12.51 -11.17
C ASN A 21 -0.86 -12.70 -9.69
N PHE A 22 -2.14 -12.55 -9.38
CA PHE A 22 -2.66 -12.57 -8.01
C PHE A 22 -3.78 -13.60 -7.90
N ILE A 23 -3.88 -14.24 -6.74
CA ILE A 23 -5.03 -15.09 -6.42
C ILE A 23 -6.29 -14.25 -6.21
N TYR A 24 -7.46 -14.85 -6.46
CA TYR A 24 -8.74 -14.22 -6.15
C TYR A 24 -9.00 -14.30 -4.64
N LYS A 25 -8.45 -13.33 -3.90
CA LYS A 25 -8.65 -13.19 -2.45
C LYS A 25 -9.06 -11.76 -2.12
N LYS A 26 -10.18 -11.63 -1.40
CA LYS A 26 -10.61 -10.33 -0.87
C LYS A 26 -9.64 -9.91 0.24
N ILE A 27 -9.23 -8.65 0.20
CA ILE A 27 -8.40 -8.03 1.23
C ILE A 27 -9.34 -7.29 2.19
N ASP A 28 -9.03 -7.34 3.49
CA ASP A 28 -9.80 -6.63 4.51
C ASP A 28 -9.58 -5.10 4.43
N ASN A 29 -10.59 -4.33 4.81
CA ASN A 29 -10.53 -2.87 4.76
C ASN A 29 -9.45 -2.30 5.69
N ASP A 30 -9.18 -2.93 6.82
CA ASP A 30 -8.15 -2.46 7.77
C ASP A 30 -6.75 -2.60 7.16
N THR A 31 -6.53 -3.67 6.40
CA THR A 31 -5.27 -3.87 5.66
C THR A 31 -5.08 -2.78 4.61
N ILE A 32 -6.15 -2.44 3.88
CA ILE A 32 -6.12 -1.35 2.88
C ILE A 32 -5.86 -0.01 3.59
N GLY A 33 -6.54 0.24 4.71
CA GLY A 33 -6.36 1.45 5.52
C GLY A 33 -4.93 1.63 6.02
N ALA A 34 -4.30 0.56 6.52
CA ALA A 34 -2.90 0.58 6.96
C ALA A 34 -1.94 0.95 5.82
N ILE A 35 -2.16 0.44 4.60
CA ILE A 35 -1.35 0.80 3.42
C ILE A 35 -1.53 2.28 3.07
N LEU A 36 -2.76 2.79 3.14
CA LEU A 36 -3.03 4.20 2.88
C LEU A 36 -2.39 5.12 3.91
N GLU A 37 -2.43 4.77 5.20
CA GLU A 37 -1.75 5.54 6.25
C GLU A 37 -0.24 5.60 5.99
N CYS A 38 0.40 4.48 5.63
CA CYS A 38 1.81 4.47 5.24
C CYS A 38 2.10 5.43 4.08
N GLY A 39 1.23 5.47 3.06
CA GLY A 39 1.37 6.39 1.93
C GLY A 39 1.13 7.85 2.32
N ARG A 40 0.15 8.12 3.20
CA ARG A 40 -0.20 9.46 3.68
C ARG A 40 0.94 10.13 4.43
N TRP A 41 1.74 9.35 5.16
CA TRP A 41 2.92 9.82 5.89
C TRP A 41 4.16 10.05 5.03
N ALA A 42 4.10 9.80 3.73
CA ALA A 42 5.21 10.16 2.84
C ALA A 42 5.47 11.69 2.90
N PRO A 43 6.73 12.14 2.88
CA PRO A 43 7.03 13.56 2.82
C PRO A 43 6.63 14.12 1.45
N SER A 44 6.23 15.40 1.42
CA SER A 44 5.94 16.14 0.19
C SER A 44 6.50 17.55 0.26
N GLY A 45 6.76 18.15 -0.90
CA GLY A 45 7.23 19.54 -0.98
C GLY A 45 6.27 20.48 -0.25
N ARG A 46 6.79 21.21 0.75
CA ARG A 46 6.00 22.08 1.65
C ARG A 46 4.81 21.37 2.33
N ASN A 47 4.89 20.06 2.53
CA ASN A 47 3.80 19.23 3.07
C ASN A 47 2.48 19.36 2.29
N SER A 48 2.55 19.61 0.98
CA SER A 48 1.37 19.83 0.13
C SER A 48 0.48 18.60 -0.03
N GLN A 49 1.00 17.40 0.24
CA GLN A 49 0.29 16.12 0.12
C GLN A 49 -0.58 16.04 -1.14
N PRO A 50 0.00 16.27 -2.35
CA PRO A 50 -0.78 16.51 -3.56
C PRO A 50 -1.40 15.23 -4.15
N TRP A 51 -1.29 14.10 -3.44
CA TRP A 51 -1.80 12.82 -3.89
C TRP A 51 -3.30 12.68 -3.67
N LYS A 52 -3.98 12.11 -4.67
CA LYS A 52 -5.32 11.55 -4.54
C LYS A 52 -5.23 10.07 -4.85
N VAL A 53 -5.72 9.23 -3.94
CA VAL A 53 -5.69 7.77 -4.09
C VAL A 53 -7.11 7.26 -4.24
N CYS A 54 -7.39 6.56 -5.33
CA CYS A 54 -8.69 5.94 -5.59
C CYS A 54 -8.60 4.43 -5.36
N ILE A 55 -9.41 3.90 -4.44
CA ILE A 55 -9.53 2.46 -4.23
C ILE A 55 -10.56 1.89 -5.22
N VAL A 56 -10.12 1.00 -6.10
CA VAL A 56 -11.00 0.30 -7.04
C VAL A 56 -11.30 -1.12 -6.53
N SER A 57 -12.39 -1.25 -5.77
CA SER A 57 -12.84 -2.53 -5.21
C SER A 57 -13.97 -3.18 -6.02
N HIS A 58 -14.76 -2.39 -6.76
CA HIS A 58 -15.91 -2.90 -7.49
C HIS A 58 -15.47 -3.71 -8.72
N PRO A 59 -15.91 -4.98 -8.88
CA PRO A 59 -15.47 -5.85 -9.97
C PRO A 59 -15.72 -5.25 -11.37
N THR A 60 -16.87 -4.61 -11.56
CA THR A 60 -17.21 -3.93 -12.82
C THR A 60 -16.23 -2.82 -13.16
N VAL A 61 -15.91 -1.94 -12.21
CA VAL A 61 -14.97 -0.83 -12.43
C VAL A 61 -13.57 -1.38 -12.70
N LYS A 62 -13.15 -2.41 -11.94
CA LYS A 62 -11.86 -3.07 -12.14
C LYS A 62 -11.72 -3.64 -13.56
N ARG A 63 -12.79 -4.21 -14.12
CA ARG A 63 -12.80 -4.73 -15.49
C ARG A 63 -12.78 -3.64 -16.57
N LEU A 64 -13.30 -2.44 -16.28
CA LEU A 64 -13.32 -1.33 -17.24
C LEU A 64 -11.95 -0.65 -17.42
N ILE A 65 -11.08 -0.72 -16.41
CA ILE A 65 -9.77 -0.06 -16.40
C ILE A 65 -8.59 -1.03 -16.56
N ALA A 66 -8.86 -2.33 -16.62
CA ALA A 66 -7.87 -3.39 -16.85
C ALA A 66 -7.76 -3.70 -18.34
#